data_AF-A0A3B8Q300-F1
#
_entry.id   AF-A0A3B8Q300-F1
#
_cell.length_a   1.000
_cell.length_b   1.000
_cell.length_c   1.000
_cell.angle_alpha   90.00
_cell.angle_beta   90.00
_cell.angle_gamma   90.00
#
_symmetry.space_group_name_H-M   'P 1'
#
loop_
_entity.id
_entity.type
_entity.pdbx_description
1 polymer ?
#
loop_
_entity_poly.entity_id
_entity_poly.type
_entity_poly.pdbx_seq_one_letter_code
_entity_poly.pdbx_strand_id
1 'polypeptide(L)'
;MIRQAFVMTVNPGAEAEYAQRHNPIWPELEAVLRAHGVGTYSIFLHPKTRQLFAYVEFSSQAQWDSVGNTEVVRRWWRDMRELMPTHADNSPVAEPLTEVFYLGGEREEKLACANESPMRPRRARSSVT
;
A
#
# COMPACT_ATOMS: atom_id res chain seq x y z
N MET A 1 -5.07 -2.70 -13.53
CA MET A 1 -5.22 -2.50 -12.07
C MET A 1 -4.09 -1.62 -11.58
N ILE A 2 -4.35 -0.78 -10.58
CA ILE A 2 -3.36 0.00 -9.85
C ILE A 2 -2.62 -0.95 -8.92
N ARG A 3 -1.28 -0.89 -8.90
CA ARG A 3 -0.43 -1.66 -7.99
C ARG A 3 0.08 -0.74 -6.89
N GLN A 4 0.01 -1.20 -5.66
CA GLN A 4 0.63 -0.53 -4.53
C GLN A 4 1.34 -1.54 -3.64
N ALA A 5 2.43 -1.06 -3.03
CA ALA A 5 3.11 -1.78 -1.98
C ALA A 5 3.32 -0.86 -0.79
N PHE A 6 3.29 -1.44 0.41
CA PHE A 6 3.56 -0.72 1.64
C PHE A 6 4.15 -1.68 2.68
N VAL A 7 4.84 -1.13 3.66
CA VAL A 7 5.35 -1.89 4.80
C VAL A 7 4.61 -1.51 6.07
N MET A 8 4.32 -2.52 6.88
CA MET A 8 3.85 -2.39 8.26
C MET A 8 4.82 -3.17 9.16
N THR A 9 4.54 -3.24 10.46
CA THR A 9 5.32 -4.05 11.41
C THR A 9 4.37 -4.84 12.29
N VAL A 10 4.74 -6.06 12.65
CA VAL A 10 4.05 -6.85 13.69
C VAL A 10 4.83 -6.78 15.00
N ASN A 11 4.11 -6.78 16.13
CA ASN A 11 4.71 -6.77 17.45
C ASN A 11 5.52 -8.05 17.69
N PRO A 12 6.62 -7.98 18.48
CA PRO A 12 7.37 -9.18 18.85
C PRO A 12 6.51 -10.24 19.52
N GLY A 13 6.54 -11.47 19.01
CA GLY A 13 5.77 -12.60 19.53
C GLY A 13 4.35 -12.74 18.96
N ALA A 14 3.87 -11.76 18.18
CA ALA A 14 2.54 -11.78 17.57
C ALA A 14 2.53 -12.35 16.13
N GLU A 15 3.66 -12.81 15.62
CA GLU A 15 3.82 -13.25 14.22
C GLU A 15 2.89 -14.41 13.86
N ALA A 16 2.84 -15.43 14.72
CA ALA A 16 2.01 -16.61 14.50
C ALA A 16 0.51 -16.28 14.57
N GLU A 17 0.12 -15.44 15.52
CA GLU A 17 -1.26 -15.00 15.67
C GLU A 17 -1.70 -14.10 14.51
N TYR A 18 -0.84 -13.19 14.07
CA TYR A 18 -1.07 -12.39 12.87
C TYR A 18 -1.36 -13.29 11.66
N ALA A 19 -0.52 -14.30 11.43
CA ALA A 19 -0.71 -15.25 10.33
C ALA A 19 -2.01 -16.06 10.49
N GLN A 20 -2.33 -16.51 11.70
CA GLN A 20 -3.54 -17.27 11.99
C GLN A 20 -4.81 -16.46 11.69
N ARG A 21 -4.88 -15.20 12.13
CA ARG A 21 -6.04 -14.33 11.87
C ARG A 21 -6.26 -14.07 10.37
N HIS A 22 -5.20 -14.11 9.57
CA HIS A 22 -5.29 -13.96 8.11
C HIS A 22 -5.63 -15.24 7.34
N ASN A 23 -5.76 -16.39 8.02
CA ASN A 23 -5.92 -17.70 7.38
C ASN A 23 -7.09 -18.51 8.00
N PRO A 24 -8.35 -18.24 7.60
CA PRO A 24 -8.78 -17.18 6.69
C PRO A 24 -9.12 -15.88 7.43
N ILE A 25 -9.12 -14.76 6.69
CA ILE A 25 -9.79 -13.54 7.14
C ILE A 25 -11.31 -13.73 7.23
N TRP A 26 -12.02 -12.78 7.84
CA TRP A 26 -13.47 -12.81 7.90
C TRP A 26 -14.10 -12.78 6.49
N PRO A 27 -15.10 -13.62 6.18
CA PRO A 27 -15.74 -13.63 4.85
C PRO A 27 -16.33 -12.27 4.45
N GLU A 28 -16.90 -11.54 5.41
CA GLU A 28 -17.42 -10.18 5.20
C GLU A 28 -16.33 -9.16 4.85
N LEU A 29 -15.13 -9.31 5.40
CA LEU A 29 -13.99 -8.46 5.07
C LEU A 29 -13.51 -8.74 3.65
N GLU A 30 -13.37 -10.02 3.28
CA GLU A 30 -12.99 -10.41 1.93
C GLU A 30 -13.99 -9.88 0.89
N ALA A 31 -15.29 -10.03 1.16
CA ALA A 31 -16.35 -9.54 0.30
C ALA A 31 -16.26 -8.02 0.10
N VAL A 32 -16.02 -7.26 1.16
CA VAL A 32 -15.86 -5.79 1.08
C VAL A 32 -14.61 -5.42 0.28
N LEU A 33 -13.47 -6.08 0.48
CA LEU A 33 -12.25 -5.82 -0.29
C LEU A 33 -12.49 -6.06 -1.79
N ARG A 34 -13.09 -7.20 -2.16
CA ARG A 34 -13.42 -7.51 -3.55
C ARG A 34 -14.42 -6.51 -4.15
N ALA A 35 -15.45 -6.11 -3.40
CA ALA A 35 -16.43 -5.12 -3.84
C ALA A 35 -15.81 -3.73 -4.08
N HIS A 36 -14.72 -3.39 -3.38
CA HIS A 36 -13.94 -2.17 -3.59
C HIS A 36 -12.83 -2.34 -4.65
N GLY A 37 -12.90 -3.43 -5.42
CA GLY A 37 -12.04 -3.62 -6.59
C GLY A 37 -10.69 -4.23 -6.28
N VAL A 38 -10.45 -4.76 -5.06
CA VAL A 38 -9.23 -5.50 -4.74
C VAL A 38 -9.24 -6.83 -5.48
N GLY A 39 -8.24 -7.05 -6.34
CA GLY A 39 -8.04 -8.28 -7.09
C GLY A 39 -7.04 -9.21 -6.40
N THR A 40 -5.81 -8.72 -6.23
CA THR A 40 -4.69 -9.45 -5.60
C THR A 40 -4.29 -8.72 -4.34
N TYR A 41 -4.16 -9.42 -3.21
CA TYR A 41 -3.62 -8.85 -1.98
C TYR A 41 -2.81 -9.91 -1.22
N SER A 42 -1.51 -9.66 -1.07
CA SER A 42 -0.57 -10.54 -0.38
C SER A 42 0.18 -9.78 0.70
N ILE A 43 0.43 -10.41 1.85
CA ILE A 43 1.25 -9.88 2.93
C ILE A 43 2.34 -10.90 3.27
N PHE A 44 3.59 -10.46 3.33
CA PHE A 44 4.77 -11.26 3.55
C PHE A 44 5.46 -10.79 4.84
N LEU A 45 5.78 -11.73 5.73
CA LEU A 45 6.54 -11.44 6.95
C LEU A 45 8.05 -11.55 6.70
N HIS A 46 8.81 -10.54 7.07
CA HIS A 46 10.26 -10.60 7.19
C HIS A 46 10.66 -11.01 8.62
N PRO A 47 11.03 -12.28 8.88
CA PRO A 47 11.10 -12.83 10.24
C PRO A 47 12.18 -12.19 11.12
N LYS A 48 13.25 -11.63 10.54
CA LYS A 48 14.33 -11.00 11.33
C LYS A 48 13.98 -9.60 11.83
N THR A 49 13.06 -8.92 11.16
CA THR A 49 12.74 -7.50 11.41
C THR A 49 11.29 -7.29 11.82
N ARG A 50 10.44 -8.31 11.64
CA ARG A 50 8.97 -8.25 11.83
C ARG A 50 8.28 -7.25 10.91
N GLN A 51 8.94 -6.86 9.82
CA GLN A 51 8.28 -6.08 8.78
C GLN A 51 7.28 -6.96 8.04
N LEU A 52 6.12 -6.39 7.76
CA LEU A 52 5.08 -6.96 6.94
C LEU A 52 5.09 -6.22 5.61
N PHE A 53 5.58 -6.84 4.55
CA PHE A 53 5.51 -6.31 3.19
C PHE A 53 4.15 -6.67 2.59
N ALA A 54 3.34 -5.67 2.29
CA ALA A 54 2.05 -5.82 1.64
C ALA A 54 2.13 -5.41 0.17
N TYR A 55 1.54 -6.22 -0.71
CA TYR A 55 1.35 -5.93 -2.13
C TYR A 55 -0.12 -6.08 -2.48
N VAL A 56 -0.70 -5.07 -3.11
CA VAL A 56 -2.11 -5.06 -3.49
C VAL A 56 -2.31 -4.55 -4.91
N GLU A 57 -3.25 -5.16 -5.62
CA GLU A 57 -3.75 -4.74 -6.93
C GLU A 57 -5.23 -4.42 -6.82
N PHE A 58 -5.64 -3.24 -7.29
CA PHE A 58 -7.03 -2.82 -7.25
C PHE A 58 -7.45 -1.97 -8.46
N SER A 59 -8.77 -1.83 -8.71
CA SER A 59 -9.29 -1.18 -9.91
C SER A 59 -9.41 0.36 -9.83
N SER A 60 -9.52 0.94 -8.64
CA SER A 60 -9.77 2.39 -8.48
C SER A 60 -9.14 2.94 -7.19
N GLN A 61 -8.39 4.04 -7.32
CA GLN A 61 -7.81 4.74 -6.16
C GLN A 61 -8.90 5.24 -5.21
N ALA A 62 -9.98 5.82 -5.74
CA ALA A 62 -11.07 6.34 -4.93
C ALA A 62 -11.81 5.23 -4.15
N GLN A 63 -11.92 4.03 -4.72
CA GLN A 63 -12.51 2.89 -4.01
C GLN A 63 -11.56 2.35 -2.94
N TRP A 64 -10.26 2.24 -3.24
CA TRP A 64 -9.25 1.84 -2.28
C TRP A 64 -9.19 2.78 -1.07
N ASP A 65 -9.14 4.09 -1.30
CA ASP A 65 -9.10 5.11 -0.26
C ASP A 65 -10.37 5.08 0.64
N SER A 66 -11.50 4.60 0.10
CA SER A 66 -12.76 4.51 0.86
C SER A 66 -12.94 3.20 1.62
N VAL A 67 -12.14 2.15 1.35
CA VAL A 67 -12.20 0.85 2.06
C VAL A 67 -12.13 1.03 3.57
N GLY A 68 -11.22 1.90 4.05
CA GLY A 68 -11.03 2.21 5.47
C GLY A 68 -12.25 2.85 6.15
N ASN A 69 -13.21 3.36 5.38
CA ASN A 69 -14.45 3.93 5.91
C ASN A 69 -15.55 2.91 6.15
N THR A 70 -15.39 1.68 5.66
CA THR A 70 -16.37 0.61 5.87
C THR A 70 -16.31 0.09 7.31
N GLU A 71 -17.47 -0.27 7.86
CA GLU A 71 -17.56 -0.75 9.24
C GLU A 71 -16.73 -2.02 9.47
N VAL A 72 -16.76 -2.97 8.52
CA VAL A 72 -16.03 -4.24 8.65
C VAL A 72 -14.52 -4.03 8.70
N VAL A 73 -13.97 -3.10 7.92
CA VAL A 73 -12.54 -2.80 7.91
C VAL A 73 -12.13 -2.13 9.22
N ARG A 74 -12.94 -1.21 9.75
CA ARG A 74 -12.67 -0.60 11.06
C ARG A 74 -12.76 -1.61 12.20
N ARG A 75 -13.70 -2.56 12.14
CA ARG A 75 -13.79 -3.68 13.08
C ARG A 75 -12.54 -4.57 13.00
N TRP A 76 -12.08 -4.87 11.79
CA TRP A 76 -10.86 -5.64 11.56
C TRP A 76 -9.62 -4.93 12.12
N TRP A 77 -9.46 -3.64 11.85
CA TRP A 77 -8.39 -2.82 12.41
C TRP A 77 -8.36 -2.86 13.94
N ARG A 78 -9.53 -2.69 14.57
CA ARG A 78 -9.64 -2.81 16.03
C ARG A 78 -9.24 -4.20 16.52
N ASP A 79 -9.59 -5.27 15.80
CA ASP A 79 -9.20 -6.63 16.17
C ASP A 79 -7.68 -6.79 16.11
N MET A 80 -7.04 -6.27 15.07
CA MET A 80 -5.60 -6.38 14.82
C MET A 80 -4.72 -5.47 15.70
N ARG A 81 -5.29 -4.44 16.35
CA ARG A 81 -4.55 -3.36 17.05
C ARG A 81 -3.60 -3.85 18.16
N GLU A 82 -3.84 -5.02 18.73
CA GLU A 82 -2.98 -5.58 19.79
C GLU A 82 -1.75 -6.28 19.21
N LEU A 83 -1.79 -6.68 17.93
CA LEU A 83 -0.74 -7.42 17.25
C LEU A 83 0.27 -6.53 16.52
N MET A 84 -0.04 -5.25 16.32
CA MET A 84 0.79 -4.35 15.51
C MET A 84 0.65 -2.88 15.92
N PRO A 85 1.60 -2.00 15.56
CA PRO A 85 1.44 -0.56 15.74
C PRO A 85 0.29 0.01 14.91
N THR A 86 -0.54 0.83 15.52
CA THR A 86 -1.69 1.47 14.89
C THR A 86 -1.76 2.97 15.20
N HIS A 87 -2.45 3.72 14.35
CA HIS A 87 -2.89 5.08 14.63
C HIS A 87 -4.03 5.10 15.67
N ALA A 88 -4.46 6.30 16.09
CA ALA A 88 -5.52 6.48 17.09
C ALA A 88 -6.90 5.93 16.65
N ASP A 89 -7.13 5.83 15.33
CA ASP A 89 -8.34 5.23 14.75
C ASP A 89 -8.24 3.71 14.57
N ASN A 90 -7.16 3.10 15.06
CA ASN A 90 -6.76 1.70 14.92
C ASN A 90 -6.28 1.29 13.53
N SER A 91 -6.23 2.21 12.55
CA SER A 91 -5.62 1.88 11.26
C SER A 91 -4.15 1.50 11.44
N PRO A 92 -3.64 0.49 10.73
CA PRO A 92 -2.25 0.07 10.87
C PRO A 92 -1.31 1.18 10.43
N VAL A 93 -0.20 1.37 11.16
CA VAL A 93 0.86 2.26 10.70
C VAL A 93 1.51 1.61 9.47
N ALA A 94 1.29 2.23 8.31
CA ALA A 94 1.76 1.76 7.02
C ALA A 94 2.59 2.83 6.32
N GLU A 95 3.74 2.42 5.78
CA GLU A 95 4.61 3.29 4.98
C GLU A 95 4.54 2.86 3.51
N PRO A 96 4.11 3.76 2.60
CA PRO A 96 4.02 3.45 1.18
C PRO A 96 5.41 3.24 0.57
N LEU A 97 5.52 2.26 -0.31
CA LEU A 97 6.73 1.97 -1.08
C LEU A 97 6.61 2.49 -2.52
N THR A 98 7.73 2.93 -3.07
CA THR A 98 7.81 3.34 -4.48
C THR A 98 8.10 2.13 -5.36
N GLU A 99 7.21 1.84 -6.31
CA GLU A 99 7.51 0.90 -7.39
C GLU A 99 8.61 1.47 -8.28
N VAL A 100 9.78 0.84 -8.30
CA VAL A 100 10.94 1.26 -9.13
C VAL A 100 11.14 0.39 -10.37
N PHE A 101 10.52 -0.78 -10.40
CA PHE A 101 10.63 -1.74 -11.48
C PHE A 101 9.40 -2.64 -11.52
N TYR A 102 8.94 -2.96 -12.73
CA TYR A 102 7.89 -3.94 -12.99
C TYR A 102 8.13 -4.57 -14.36
N LEU A 103 8.00 -5.89 -14.43
CA LEU A 103 8.07 -6.65 -15.68
C LEU A 103 6.77 -7.45 -15.84
N GLY A 104 5.88 -6.97 -16.70
CA GLY A 104 4.60 -7.61 -17.03
C GLY A 104 3.89 -6.89 -18.19
N GLY A 105 2.77 -7.46 -18.67
CA GLY A 105 1.99 -6.97 -19.82
C GLY A 105 1.13 -5.71 -19.57
N GLU A 106 0.69 -5.10 -20.68
CA GLU A 106 -0.02 -3.81 -20.92
C GLU A 106 -0.18 -2.83 -19.73
N ARG A 107 0.56 -1.72 -19.80
CA ARG A 107 0.28 -0.48 -19.07
C ARG A 107 -0.76 0.33 -19.87
N GLU A 108 -1.84 0.76 -19.23
CA GLU A 108 -2.38 2.07 -19.58
C GLU A 108 -1.47 3.12 -18.93
N GLU A 109 -0.75 3.88 -19.75
CA GLU A 109 0.12 4.97 -19.31
C GLU A 109 -0.69 6.05 -18.59
N LYS A 110 -0.59 6.10 -17.26
CA LYS A 110 -0.75 7.34 -16.50
C LYS A 110 0.35 7.44 -15.44
N LEU A 111 1.55 7.78 -15.89
CA LEU A 111 2.58 8.33 -15.03
C LEU A 111 3.19 9.57 -15.69
N ALA A 112 2.51 10.70 -15.54
CA ALA A 112 3.08 12.02 -15.78
C ALA A 112 2.38 13.03 -14.89
N CYS A 113 2.79 13.10 -13.61
CA CYS A 113 2.75 14.34 -12.85
C CYS A 113 3.77 14.25 -11.70
N ALA A 114 4.56 15.31 -11.56
CA ALA A 114 5.53 15.58 -10.49
C ALA A 114 6.93 14.96 -10.62
N ASN A 115 7.67 15.34 -11.67
CA ASN A 115 9.04 15.85 -11.49
C ASN A 115 9.55 16.54 -12.78
N GLU A 116 8.99 17.70 -13.08
CA GLU A 116 9.66 18.67 -13.95
C GLU A 116 10.03 19.90 -13.10
N SER A 117 11.28 19.94 -12.66
CA SER A 117 11.91 21.17 -12.22
C SER A 117 12.37 21.91 -13.49
N PRO A 118 11.97 23.17 -13.74
CA PRO A 118 12.28 23.83 -14.99
C PRO A 118 13.78 24.14 -15.08
N MET A 119 14.43 23.45 -16.02
CA MET A 119 15.79 23.74 -16.48
C MET A 119 15.86 25.21 -16.93
N ARG A 120 16.62 26.06 -16.22
CA ARG A 120 16.86 27.45 -16.63
C ARG A 120 17.87 27.52 -17.79
N PRO A 121 17.68 28.41 -18.77
CA PRO A 121 18.45 28.43 -20.01
C PRO A 121 19.89 28.95 -19.82
N ARG A 122 20.85 28.31 -20.49
CA ARG A 122 22.22 28.81 -20.68
C ARG A 122 22.18 30.10 -21.52
N ARG A 123 22.61 31.23 -20.95
CA ARG A 123 22.86 32.44 -21.74
C ARG A 123 24.18 32.32 -22.52
N ALA A 124 24.11 32.74 -23.78
CA ALA A 124 25.14 32.63 -24.81
C ALA A 124 26.42 33.41 -24.48
N ARG A 125 27.56 32.88 -24.93
CA ARG A 125 28.84 33.59 -24.98
C ARG A 125 28.73 34.70 -26.03
N SER A 126 29.00 35.94 -25.63
CA SER A 126 29.20 37.06 -26.56
C SER A 126 30.63 36.97 -27.08
N SER A 127 30.79 36.81 -28.39
CA SER A 127 32.08 36.96 -29.07
C SER A 127 32.20 38.36 -29.63
N VAL A 128 33.42 38.87 -29.54
CA VAL A 128 33.94 40.19 -29.91
C VAL A 128 33.85 40.43 -31.42
N THR A 129 33.58 41.68 -31.80
CA THR A 129 34.16 42.33 -32.99
C THR A 129 34.56 43.75 -32.63
#